data_AF-A0A855Y0X0-F1
#
_entry.id   AF-A0A855Y0X0-F1
#
_cell.length_a   1.000
_cell.length_b   1.000
_cell.length_c   1.000
_cell.angle_alpha   90.00
_cell.angle_beta   90.00
_cell.angle_gamma   90.00
#
_symmetry.space_group_name_H-M   'P 1'
#
loop_
_entity.id
_entity.type
_entity.pdbx_description
1 polymer ?
#
loop_
_entity_poly.entity_id
_entity_poly.type
_entity_poly.pdbx_seq_one_letter_code
_entity_poly.pdbx_strand_id
1 'polypeptide(L)'
;MSKISNYLRNRRKELNMNQTQVAKQIKTSNRAISRHESGKRIPKLEALLEYSKIYHVSIYKLVDLRIEDIKEGETNDVNKNS
;
A
#
# COMPACT_ATOMS: atom_id res chain seq x y z
N MET A 1 -8.13 -7.99 -2.76
CA MET A 1 -7.08 -6.93 -2.79
C MET A 1 -7.30 -6.06 -1.58
N SER A 2 -6.24 -5.70 -0.86
CA SER A 2 -6.37 -4.91 0.38
C SER A 2 -6.80 -3.45 0.07
N LYS A 3 -7.35 -2.75 1.07
CA LYS A 3 -7.75 -1.35 0.97
C LYS A 3 -6.58 -0.48 0.55
N ILE A 4 -5.39 -0.66 1.12
CA ILE A 4 -4.22 0.11 0.69
C ILE A 4 -3.82 -0.22 -0.76
N SER A 5 -3.84 -1.48 -1.17
CA SER A 5 -3.49 -1.88 -2.54
C SER A 5 -4.42 -1.23 -3.59
N ASN A 6 -5.72 -1.25 -3.33
CA ASN A 6 -6.71 -0.62 -4.19
C ASN A 6 -6.51 0.91 -4.23
N TYR A 7 -6.28 1.53 -3.08
CA TYR A 7 -6.04 2.96 -2.99
C TYR A 7 -4.82 3.38 -3.82
N LEU A 8 -3.67 2.70 -3.65
CA LEU A 8 -2.44 3.00 -4.39
C LEU A 8 -2.64 2.89 -5.91
N ARG A 9 -3.37 1.86 -6.35
CA ARG A 9 -3.68 1.65 -7.77
C ARG A 9 -4.57 2.74 -8.35
N ASN A 10 -5.62 3.11 -7.61
CA ASN A 10 -6.59 4.11 -8.06
C ASN A 10 -5.96 5.50 -8.07
N ARG A 11 -5.25 5.87 -7.01
CA ARG A 11 -4.56 7.16 -6.92
C ARG A 11 -3.52 7.34 -8.03
N ARG A 12 -2.79 6.28 -8.37
CA ARG A 12 -1.87 6.30 -9.53
C ARG A 12 -2.59 6.64 -10.83
N LYS A 13 -3.76 6.04 -11.05
CA LYS A 13 -4.56 6.25 -12.27
C LYS A 13 -5.17 7.66 -12.31
N GLU A 14 -5.65 8.17 -11.17
CA GLU A 14 -6.12 9.57 -11.05
C GLU A 14 -5.04 10.57 -11.43
N LEU A 15 -3.78 10.25 -11.13
CA LEU A 15 -2.60 11.04 -11.49
C LEU A 15 -2.08 10.74 -12.90
N ASN A 16 -2.79 9.94 -13.70
CA ASN A 16 -2.44 9.54 -15.07
C ASN A 16 -1.03 8.92 -15.21
N MET A 17 -0.58 8.21 -14.17
CA MET A 17 0.72 7.54 -14.18
C MET A 17 0.59 6.04 -14.49
N ASN A 18 1.58 5.47 -15.17
CA ASN A 18 1.78 4.02 -15.26
C ASN A 18 2.70 3.52 -14.11
N GLN A 19 2.73 2.21 -13.89
CA GLN A 19 3.51 1.61 -12.80
C GLN A 19 5.02 1.85 -12.94
N THR A 20 5.54 1.97 -14.17
CA THR A 20 6.97 2.24 -14.44
C THR A 20 7.35 3.67 -14.04
N GLN A 21 6.49 4.65 -14.31
CA GLN A 21 6.70 6.04 -13.91
C GLN A 21 6.75 6.18 -12.39
N VAL A 22 5.80 5.54 -11.69
CA VAL A 22 5.80 5.49 -10.21
C VAL A 22 7.04 4.78 -9.68
N ALA A 23 7.42 3.64 -10.26
CA ALA A 23 8.60 2.90 -9.85
C ALA A 23 9.88 3.75 -9.95
N LYS A 24 10.02 4.54 -11.03
CA LYS A 24 11.13 5.46 -11.21
C LYS A 24 11.18 6.54 -10.12
N GLN A 25 10.05 7.13 -9.76
CA GLN A 25 9.99 8.17 -8.72
C GLN A 25 10.27 7.63 -7.32
N ILE A 26 9.73 6.45 -7.00
CA ILE A 26 9.96 5.76 -5.70
C ILE A 26 11.36 5.11 -5.65
N LYS A 27 12.12 5.12 -6.76
CA LYS A 27 13.42 4.44 -6.90
C LYS A 27 13.32 2.94 -6.58
N THR A 28 12.30 2.30 -7.12
CA THR A 28 12.05 0.86 -6.96
C THR A 28 11.77 0.18 -8.30
N SER A 29 11.55 -1.13 -8.30
CA SER A 29 11.22 -1.88 -9.51
C SER A 29 9.73 -1.77 -9.87
N ASN A 30 9.40 -1.82 -11.16
CA ASN A 30 8.00 -1.94 -11.61
C ASN A 30 7.29 -3.14 -10.96
N ARG A 31 8.00 -4.27 -10.79
CA ARG A 31 7.49 -5.47 -10.10
C ARG A 31 7.10 -5.19 -8.64
N ALA A 32 7.83 -4.32 -7.94
CA ALA A 32 7.47 -3.92 -6.59
C ALA A 32 6.14 -3.14 -6.57
N ILE A 33 6.00 -2.15 -7.46
CA ILE A 33 4.73 -1.40 -7.61
C ILE A 33 3.56 -2.32 -7.95
N SER A 34 3.75 -3.22 -8.90
CA SER A 34 2.74 -4.22 -9.28
C SER A 34 2.31 -5.11 -8.11
N ARG A 35 3.27 -5.55 -7.28
CA ARG A 35 2.98 -6.35 -6.07
C ARG A 35 2.25 -5.54 -5.00
N HIS A 36 2.60 -4.27 -4.81
CA HIS A 36 1.88 -3.38 -3.90
C HIS A 36 0.42 -3.18 -4.33
N GLU A 37 0.20 -2.89 -5.61
CA GLU A 37 -1.14 -2.62 -6.16
C GLU A 37 -2.01 -3.86 -6.33
N SER A 38 -1.42 -5.06 -6.36
CA SER A 38 -2.16 -6.34 -6.39
C SER A 38 -2.35 -6.96 -5.01
N GLY A 39 -1.82 -6.36 -3.95
CA GLY A 39 -1.86 -6.92 -2.60
C GLY A 39 -0.96 -8.13 -2.38
N LYS A 40 -0.13 -8.50 -3.36
CA LYS A 40 0.85 -9.60 -3.24
C LYS A 40 2.01 -9.25 -2.30
N ARG A 41 2.21 -7.98 -1.99
CA ARG A 41 3.21 -7.51 -1.02
C ARG A 41 2.74 -6.20 -0.38
N ILE A 42 2.81 -6.13 0.94
CA ILE A 42 2.54 -4.88 1.67
C ILE A 42 3.73 -3.93 1.48
N PRO A 43 3.51 -2.66 1.10
CA PRO A 43 4.57 -1.65 1.06
C PRO A 43 5.16 -1.44 2.46
N LYS A 44 6.49 -1.34 2.56
CA LYS A 44 7.16 -0.93 3.79
C LYS A 44 6.97 0.58 4.03
N LEU A 45 7.26 1.03 5.25
CA LEU A 45 7.12 2.43 5.65
C LEU A 45 7.86 3.39 4.69
N GLU A 46 9.06 3.03 4.25
CA GLU A 46 9.85 3.85 3.32
C GLU A 46 9.12 4.05 1.99
N ALA A 47 8.52 2.98 1.46
CA ALA A 47 7.71 3.07 0.24
C ALA A 47 6.44 3.90 0.47
N LEU A 48 5.79 3.78 1.63
CA LEU A 48 4.61 4.58 1.98
C LEU A 48 4.94 6.08 2.07
N LEU A 49 6.10 6.45 2.61
CA LEU A 49 6.57 7.83 2.64
C LEU A 49 6.80 8.37 1.23
N GLU A 50 7.39 7.58 0.34
CA GLU A 50 7.55 7.99 -1.06
C GLU A 50 6.20 8.11 -1.78
N TYR A 51 5.28 7.16 -1.59
CA TYR A 51 3.90 7.28 -2.10
C TYR A 51 3.21 8.54 -1.59
N SER A 52 3.34 8.87 -0.30
CA SER A 52 2.76 10.08 0.29
C SER A 52 3.22 11.34 -0.45
N LYS A 53 4.53 11.44 -0.74
CA LYS A 53 5.12 12.57 -1.48
C LYS A 53 4.59 12.64 -2.91
N ILE A 54 4.69 11.55 -3.67
CA ILE A 54 4.37 11.57 -5.12
C ILE A 54 2.87 11.60 -5.41
N TYR A 55 2.04 11.08 -4.50
CA TYR A 55 0.59 11.06 -4.67
C TYR A 55 -0.11 12.23 -4.00
N HIS A 56 0.66 13.11 -3.34
CA HIS A 56 0.17 14.27 -2.60
C HIS A 56 -0.94 13.88 -1.61
N VAL A 57 -0.66 12.86 -0.81
CA VAL A 57 -1.58 12.32 0.20
C VAL A 57 -0.87 12.25 1.54
N SER A 58 -1.60 12.51 2.62
CA SER A 58 -1.08 12.34 3.98
C SER A 58 -0.63 10.90 4.24
N ILE A 59 0.56 10.73 4.83
CA ILE A 59 1.05 9.43 5.28
C ILE A 59 0.09 8.75 6.26
N TYR A 60 -0.62 9.52 7.10
CA TYR A 60 -1.61 9.00 8.05
C TYR A 60 -2.71 8.24 7.31
N LYS A 61 -3.24 8.78 6.21
CA LYS A 61 -4.26 8.10 5.40
C LYS A 61 -3.77 6.76 4.87
N LEU A 62 -2.51 6.68 4.42
CA LEU A 62 -1.93 5.43 3.92
C LEU A 62 -1.71 4.41 5.05
N VAL A 63 -1.30 4.86 6.23
CA VAL A 63 -1.10 4.01 7.41
C VAL A 63 -2.42 3.48 7.93
N ASP A 64 -3.46 4.32 8.03
CA ASP A 64 -4.79 3.89 8.49
C ASP A 64 -5.35 2.78 7.60
N LEU A 65 -5.28 2.96 6.28
CA LEU A 65 -5.69 1.94 5.31
C LEU A 65 -4.92 0.62 5.51
N ARG A 66 -3.62 0.69 5.83
CA ARG A 66 -2.80 -0.50 6.12
C ARG A 66 -3.20 -1.15 7.45
N ILE A 67 -3.52 -0.38 8.48
CA ILE A 67 -3.93 -0.91 9.79
C ILE A 67 -5.29 -1.61 9.69
N GLU A 68 -6.25 -1.01 8.97
CA GLU A 68 -7.55 -1.63 8.70
C GLU A 68 -7.40 -2.99 8.01
N ASP A 69 -6.47 -3.11 7.05
CA ASP A 69 -6.19 -4.36 6.35
C ASP A 69 -5.66 -5.48 7.27
N ILE A 70 -4.99 -5.15 8.37
CA ILE A 70 -4.48 -6.13 9.34
C ILE A 70 -5.62 -6.64 10.24
N LYS A 71 -6.52 -5.75 10.66
CA LYS A 71 -7.65 -6.10 11.54
C LYS A 71 -8.62 -7.09 10.90
N GLU A 72 -8.75 -7.09 9.58
CA GLU A 72 -9.58 -8.05 8.85
C GLU A 72 -8.94 -9.46 8.73
N GLY A 73 -7.64 -9.61 9.07
CA GLY A 73 -6.89 -10.87 8.91
C GLY A 73 -6.37 -11.52 10.21
N GLU A 74 -6.51 -10.89 11.36
CA GLU A 74 -6.06 -11.42 12.66
C GLU A 74 -7.20 -11.43 13.70
N THR A 75 -7.93 -12.54 13.79
CA THR A 75 -8.36 -13.04 15.11
C THR A 75 -7.27 -13.97 15.60
N ASN A 76 -6.28 -13.41 16.31
CA ASN A 76 -5.50 -14.23 17.23
C ASN A 76 -6.41 -14.54 18.42
N ASP A 77 -7.19 -15.62 18.34
CA ASP A 77 -7.87 -16.21 19.51
C ASP A 77 -6.80 -16.71 20.48
N VAL A 78 -6.27 -15.82 21.32
CA VAL A 78 -5.28 -16.14 22.35
C VAL A 78 -5.90 -16.94 23.51
N ASN A 79 -7.18 -17.33 23.42
CA ASN A 79 -7.97 -17.87 24.52
C ASN A 79 -8.56 -19.28 24.27
N LYS A 80 -7.87 -20.12 23.48
CA LYS A 80 -8.27 -21.53 23.24
C LYS A 80 -7.56 -22.57 24.12
N ASN A 81 -6.87 -22.14 25.18
CA ASN A 81 -6.24 -23.02 26.16
C ASN A 81 -6.66 -22.66 27.61
N SER A 82 -7.96 -22.59 27.87
CA SER A 82 -8.52 -22.57 29.23
C SER A 82 -9.62 -23.61 29.34
#